data_AF-A0A0V0SYN1-F1
#
_entry.id   AF-A0A0V0SYN1-F1
#
_cell.length_a   1.000
_cell.length_b   1.000
_cell.length_c   1.000
_cell.angle_alpha   90.00
_cell.angle_beta   90.00
_cell.angle_gamma   90.00
#
_symmetry.space_group_name_H-M   'P 1'
#
loop_
_entity.id
_entity.type
_entity.pdbx_description
1 polymer ?
#
loop_
_entity_poly.entity_id
_entity_poly.type
_entity_poly.pdbx_seq_one_letter_code
_entity_poly.pdbx_strand_id
1 'polypeptide(L)' 'LSIDEGMVPYYGHHTCKMFIRGKPIRFGYKIWTMSSANGYPYALKIYAGRDERKKSEPLGMMLRAWLWSLETAQGIAQK' A
#
# COMPACT_ATOMS: atom_id res chain seq x y z
N LEU A 1 12.02 5.70 8.22
CA LEU A 1 11.14 4.91 7.32
C LEU A 1 10.35 5.88 6.46
N SER A 2 10.34 5.67 5.15
CA SER A 2 9.54 6.42 4.18
C SER A 2 8.39 5.56 3.67
N ILE A 3 7.22 6.17 3.48
CA ILE A 3 6.07 5.53 2.81
C ILE A 3 5.93 6.18 1.44
N ASP A 4 5.86 5.37 0.40
CA ASP A 4 5.69 5.84 -0.98
C ASP A 4 4.70 4.96 -1.76
N GLU A 5 4.20 5.50 -2.87
CA GLU A 5 3.30 4.84 -3.81
C GLU A 5 4.04 4.40 -5.07
N GLY A 6 4.10 3.08 -5.31
CA GLY A 6 4.59 2.48 -6.54
C GLY A 6 3.48 2.04 -7.50
N MET A 7 3.83 1.84 -8.77
CA MET A 7 2.98 1.22 -9.78
C MET A 7 3.71 0.02 -10.40
N VAL A 8 3.05 -1.13 -10.40
CA VAL A 8 3.54 -2.35 -11.08
C VAL A 8 2.79 -2.53 -12.39
N PRO A 9 3.47 -2.62 -13.55
CA PRO A 9 2.83 -2.67 -14.85
C PRO A 9 2.00 -3.96 -14.98
N TYR A 10 0.74 -3.80 -15.38
CA TYR A 10 -0.15 -4.93 -15.64
C TYR A 10 -1.16 -4.55 -16.73
N TYR A 11 -1.14 -5.29 -17.83
CA TYR A 11 -1.94 -4.98 -19.02
C TYR A 11 -3.14 -5.91 -19.22
N GLY A 12 -3.33 -6.89 -18.32
CA GLY A 12 -4.45 -7.84 -18.38
C GLY A 12 -5.82 -7.23 -18.05
N HIS A 13 -6.85 -8.06 -18.22
CA HIS A 13 -8.24 -7.72 -17.93
C HIS A 13 -8.58 -8.10 -16.48
N HIS A 14 -8.06 -7.32 -15.53
CA HIS A 14 -8.42 -7.44 -14.11
C HIS A 14 -8.94 -6.10 -13.59
N THR A 15 -9.98 -6.13 -12.76
CA THR A 15 -10.71 -4.94 -12.28
C THR A 15 -9.92 -4.13 -11.25
N CYS A 16 -9.04 -4.75 -10.48
CA CYS A 16 -8.24 -4.07 -9.46
C CYS A 16 -7.07 -3.23 -10.01
N LYS A 17 -6.86 -3.18 -11.34
CA LYS A 17 -5.85 -2.29 -11.94
C LYS A 17 -6.30 -0.83 -11.84
N MET A 18 -5.37 0.06 -11.58
CA MET A 18 -5.61 1.49 -11.49
C MET A 18 -4.95 2.24 -12.65
N PHE A 19 -5.55 3.37 -13.00
CA PHE A 19 -4.96 4.35 -13.89
C PHE A 19 -4.53 5.59 -13.09
N ILE A 20 -3.25 5.95 -13.15
CA ILE A 20 -2.70 7.14 -12.49
C ILE A 20 -2.03 8.01 -13.55
N ARG A 21 -2.48 9.26 -13.68
CA ARG A 21 -1.84 10.23 -14.58
C ARG A 21 -0.53 10.75 -13.97
N GLY A 22 0.46 11.00 -14.82
CA GLY A 22 1.75 11.58 -14.43
C GLY A 22 2.82 10.57 -13.99
N LYS A 23 2.50 9.28 -13.85
CA LYS A 23 3.51 8.24 -13.63
C LYS A 23 4.02 7.66 -14.97
N PRO A 24 5.30 7.24 -15.07
CA PRO A 24 5.82 6.55 -16.26
C PRO A 24 4.98 5.33 -16.64
N ILE A 25 4.54 4.57 -15.63
CA ILE A 25 3.62 3.45 -15.76
C ILE A 25 2.23 3.91 -15.35
N ARG A 26 1.38 4.14 -16.35
CA ARG A 26 0.04 4.71 -16.13
C ARG A 26 -1.01 3.66 -15.75
N PHE A 27 -0.86 2.42 -16.23
CA PHE A 27 -1.80 1.32 -15.99
C PHE A 27 -1.10 0.18 -15.26
N GLY A 28 -1.67 -0.25 -14.13
CA GLY A 28 -1.07 -1.30 -13.33
C GLY A 28 -1.68 -1.45 -11.96
N TYR A 29 -1.03 -2.25 -11.11
CA TYR A 29 -1.40 -2.35 -9.70
C TYR A 29 -0.71 -1.26 -8.89
N LYS A 30 -1.51 -0.51 -8.13
CA LYS A 30 -0.99 0.44 -7.15
C LYS A 30 -0.48 -0.33 -5.94
N ILE A 31 0.74 -0.02 -5.54
CA ILE A 31 1.39 -0.64 -4.39
C ILE A 31 1.84 0.45 -3.44
N TRP A 32 1.61 0.23 -2.16
CA TRP A 32 2.16 1.05 -1.10
C TRP A 32 3.38 0.35 -0.52
N THR A 33 4.50 1.05 -0.46
CA THR A 33 5.76 0.49 0.04
C THR A 33 6.27 1.32 1.19
N MET A 34 6.74 0.65 2.23
CA MET A 34 7.45 1.26 3.34
C MET A 34 8.91 0.83 3.26
N SER A 35 9.80 1.79 3.04
CA SER A 35 11.24 1.54 2.86
C SER A 35 12.09 2.20 3.92
N SER A 36 13.25 1.59 4.19
CA SER A 36 14.33 2.23 4.93
C SER A 36 15.01 3.31 4.09
N ALA A 37 15.78 4.18 4.74
CA ALA A 37 16.69 5.09 4.05
C ALA A 37 17.72 4.33 3.19
N ASN A 38 18.03 3.08 3.56
CA ASN A 38 18.93 2.18 2.82
C ASN A 38 18.26 1.51 1.59
N GLY A 39 17.02 1.87 1.25
CA GLY A 39 16.30 1.34 0.09
C GLY A 39 15.62 -0.01 0.27
N TYR A 40 15.83 -0.70 1.40
CA TYR A 40 15.16 -1.98 1.67
C TYR A 40 13.67 -1.79 1.99
N PRO A 41 12.75 -2.50 1.30
CA PRO A 41 11.33 -2.48 1.61
C PRO A 41 11.04 -3.39 2.82
N TYR A 42 10.43 -2.83 3.86
CA TYR A 42 10.00 -3.56 5.05
C TYR A 42 8.58 -4.12 4.93
N ALA A 43 7.71 -3.36 4.27
CA ALA A 43 6.32 -3.75 4.07
C ALA A 43 5.83 -3.30 2.71
N LEU A 44 5.02 -4.15 2.09
CA LEU A 44 4.44 -3.92 0.78
C LEU A 44 2.95 -4.26 0.85
N LYS A 45 2.09 -3.36 0.39
CA LYS A 45 0.64 -3.58 0.37
C LYS A 45 0.07 -3.23 -0.99
N ILE A 46 -0.51 -4.23 -1.64
CA ILE A 46 -1.20 -4.05 -2.91
C ILE A 46 -2.57 -3.43 -2.64
N TYR A 47 -2.93 -2.41 -3.42
CA TYR A 47 -4.29 -1.89 -3.42
C TYR A 47 -5.21 -2.84 -4.20
N ALA A 48 -6.16 -3.44 -3.50
CA ALA A 48 -7.11 -4.40 -4.07
C ALA A 48 -8.47 -3.78 -4.44
N GLY A 49 -8.60 -2.45 -4.42
CA GLY A 49 -9.88 -1.76 -4.67
C GLY A 49 -10.49 -1.17 -3.40
N ARG A 50 -11.74 -0.72 -3.52
CA ARG A 50 -12.52 -0.17 -2.40
C ARG A 50 -13.13 -1.33 -1.61
N ASP A 51 -12.75 -1.45 -0.35
CA ASP A 51 -13.38 -2.41 0.58
C ASP A 51 -14.64 -1.76 1.16
N GLU A 52 -15.82 -2.24 0.76
CA GLU A 52 -17.11 -1.70 1.21
C GLU A 52 -17.35 -1.91 2.71
N ARG A 53 -16.60 -2.84 3.34
CA ARG A 53 -16.74 -3.20 4.75
C ARG A 53 -15.99 -2.27 5.71
N LYS A 54 -15.07 -1.44 5.20
CA LYS A 54 -14.30 -0.50 6.04
C LYS A 54 -14.95 0.88 6.04
N LYS A 55 -15.20 1.42 7.24
CA LYS A 55 -15.56 2.84 7.42
C LYS A 55 -14.51 3.74 6.75
N SER A 56 -14.92 4.94 6.36
CA SER A 56 -14.21 5.92 5.51
C SER A 56 -12.91 6.48 6.11
N GLU A 57 -11.97 5.60 6.43
CA GLU A 57 -10.59 5.94 6.72
C GLU A 57 -9.95 6.51 5.45
N PRO A 58 -9.24 7.65 5.52
CA PRO A 58 -8.43 8.17 4.43
C PRO A 58 -7.51 7.08 3.89
N LEU A 59 -7.45 6.93 2.57
CA LEU A 59 -6.68 5.87 1.91
C LEU A 59 -5.19 5.84 2.33
N GLY A 60 -4.63 7.02 2.65
CA GLY A 60 -3.26 7.18 3.15
C GLY A 60 -3.01 6.63 4.57
N MET A 61 -4.05 6.40 5.38
CA MET A 61 -3.92 5.77 6.70
C MET A 61 -3.86 4.24 6.65
N MET A 62 -4.14 3.64 5.50
CA MET A 62 -4.32 2.19 5.40
C MET A 62 -3.03 1.40 5.69
N LEU A 63 -1.84 1.96 5.39
CA LEU A 63 -0.56 1.32 5.69
C LEU A 63 -0.18 1.48 7.17
N ARG A 64 -0.47 2.64 7.78
CA ARG A 64 -0.28 2.88 9.23
C ARG A 64 -1.17 1.97 10.07
N ALA A 65 -2.46 1.89 9.75
CA ALA A 65 -3.41 1.07 10.49
C ALA A 65 -3.05 -0.43 10.41
N TRP A 66 -2.57 -0.88 9.24
CA TRP A 66 -2.14 -2.26 9.06
C TRP A 66 -0.82 -2.56 9.79
N LEU A 67 0.12 -1.61 9.76
CA LEU A 67 1.36 -1.71 10.53
C LEU A 67 1.08 -1.81 12.03
N TRP A 68 0.22 -0.93 12.56
CA TRP A 68 -0.17 -0.97 13.96
C TRP A 68 -0.83 -2.30 14.34
N SER A 69 -1.68 -2.84 13.46
CA SER A 69 -2.27 -4.17 13.65
C SER A 69 -1.23 -5.28 13.65
N LEU A 70 -0.18 -5.20 12.82
CA LEU A 70 0.92 -6.16 12.80
C LEU A 70 1.81 -6.03 14.04
N GLU A 71 2.16 -4.82 14.44
CA GLU A 71 2.98 -4.55 15.64
C GLU A 71 2.27 -5.03 16.91
N THR A 72 0.94 -4.88 16.96
CA THR A 72 0.10 -5.42 18.03
C THR A 72 0.06 -6.96 17.99
N ALA A 73 -0.07 -7.55 16.79
CA ALA A 73 -0.06 -9.00 16.62
C ALA A 73 1.31 -9.64 16.92
N GLN A 74 2.40 -8.89 16.74
CA GLN A 74 3.77 -9.31 17.06
C GLN A 74 4.18 -8.93 18.50
N GLY A 75 3.30 -8.29 19.29
CA GLY A 75 3.54 -7.93 20.69
C GLY A 75 4.59 -6.83 20.89
N ILE A 76 4.94 -6.07 19.85
CA ILE A 76 6.01 -5.06 19.88
C ILE A 76 5.52 -3.74 20.50
N ALA A 77 4.21 -3.48 20.45
CA ALA A 77 3.60 -2.21 20.85
C ALA A 77 3.56 -1.91 22.37
N GLN A 78 4.16 -2.74 23.24
CA GLN A 78 4.20 -2.51 24.70
C GLN A 78 5.58 -2.08 25.25
N LYS A 79 6.48 -1.55 24.42
CA LYS A 79 7.74 -0.94 24.87
C LYS A 79 7.87 0.51 24.45
#